data_AF-A0A0P8WMK8-F1
#
_entry.id   AF-A0A0P8WMK8-F1
#
_cell.length_a   1.000
_cell.length_b   1.000
_cell.length_c   1.000
_cell.angle_alpha   90.00
_cell.angle_beta   90.00
_cell.angle_gamma   90.00
#
_symmetry.space_group_name_H-M   'P 1'
#
loop_
_entity.id
_entity.type
_entity.pdbx_description
1 polymer ?
#
loop_
_entity_poly.entity_id
_entity_poly.type
_entity_poly.pdbx_seq_one_letter_code
_entity_poly.pdbx_strand_id
1 'polypeptide(L)'
;MPNSPAPLFFPEALQSPGLWTELGKTHGLTQKDFEWFRDLELATRTLRSQQNPPMLVERVLLRMADQEPFTLAGSFVLSPTPETNGVILYSPYGGIQKYYSRTALTEQLRQRLNDAGEDDDLLALMSLAERKTLAASDNIDVSYQAIEGDVFEEQTAGIAQNQRLNQQACSTN
;
A
#
# COMPACT_ATOMS: atom_id res chain seq x y z
N MET A 1 1.20 -26.81 0.74
CA MET A 1 1.13 -25.41 1.21
C MET A 1 -0.33 -25.14 1.54
N PRO A 2 -0.71 -24.67 2.74
CA PRO A 2 -2.06 -24.12 2.88
C PRO A 2 -2.17 -22.95 1.89
N ASN A 3 -3.19 -22.96 1.04
CA ASN A 3 -3.41 -21.88 0.09
C ASN A 3 -3.62 -20.60 0.90
N SER A 4 -2.76 -19.60 0.68
CA SER A 4 -3.02 -18.25 1.19
C SER A 4 -4.42 -17.82 0.72
N PRO A 5 -5.22 -17.17 1.59
CA PRO A 5 -6.53 -16.71 1.18
C PRO A 5 -6.40 -15.72 0.01
N ALA A 6 -7.44 -15.67 -0.83
CA ALA A 6 -7.50 -14.67 -1.89
C ALA A 6 -7.36 -13.26 -1.30
N PRO A 7 -6.65 -12.32 -1.97
CA PRO A 7 -6.54 -10.94 -1.50
C PRO A 7 -7.91 -10.29 -1.24
N LEU A 8 -7.99 -9.50 -0.17
CA LEU A 8 -9.16 -8.69 0.16
C LEU A 8 -8.92 -7.24 -0.29
N PHE A 9 -9.79 -6.66 -1.11
CA PHE A 9 -9.68 -5.26 -1.52
C PHE A 9 -10.73 -4.37 -0.85
N PHE A 10 -10.55 -3.05 -0.99
CA PHE A 10 -11.44 -2.07 -0.38
C PHE A 10 -12.88 -2.12 -0.88
N PRO A 11 -13.18 -2.37 -2.17
CA PRO A 11 -14.55 -2.56 -2.62
C PRO A 11 -15.28 -3.64 -1.81
N GLU A 12 -14.67 -4.82 -1.62
CA GLU A 12 -15.25 -5.89 -0.83
C GLU A 12 -15.33 -5.53 0.65
N ALA A 13 -14.26 -4.94 1.21
CA ALA A 13 -14.21 -4.55 2.62
C ALA A 13 -15.23 -3.46 2.98
N LEU A 14 -15.51 -2.50 2.07
CA LEU A 14 -16.42 -1.38 2.32
C LEU A 14 -17.88 -1.72 1.97
N GLN A 15 -18.11 -2.53 0.94
CA GLN A 15 -19.45 -2.71 0.36
C GLN A 15 -20.15 -4.00 0.82
N SER A 16 -19.48 -4.87 1.59
CA SER A 16 -20.05 -6.16 2.02
C SER A 16 -20.09 -6.36 3.55
N PRO A 17 -20.84 -5.54 4.34
CA PRO A 17 -20.92 -5.69 5.79
C PRO A 17 -21.38 -7.07 6.26
N GLY A 18 -22.24 -7.74 5.47
CA GLY A 18 -22.70 -9.10 5.76
C GLY A 18 -21.59 -10.17 5.72
N LEU A 19 -20.42 -9.86 5.15
CA LEU A 19 -19.29 -10.78 5.04
C LEU A 19 -18.16 -10.49 6.04
N TRP A 20 -18.22 -9.37 6.78
CA TRP A 20 -17.13 -8.92 7.65
C TRP A 20 -16.70 -9.95 8.72
N THR A 21 -17.62 -10.80 9.19
CA THR A 21 -17.27 -11.84 10.17
C THR A 21 -16.32 -12.87 9.56
N GLU A 22 -16.60 -13.37 8.35
CA GLU A 22 -15.76 -14.39 7.70
C GLU A 22 -14.49 -13.77 7.10
N LEU A 23 -14.60 -12.57 6.51
CA LEU A 23 -13.44 -11.81 6.05
C LEU A 23 -12.49 -11.47 7.20
N GLY A 24 -13.04 -11.07 8.35
CA GLY A 24 -12.26 -10.77 9.55
C GLY A 24 -11.44 -11.96 10.03
N LYS A 25 -12.06 -13.14 10.14
CA LYS A 25 -11.36 -14.39 10.48
C LYS A 25 -10.25 -14.72 9.49
N THR A 26 -10.52 -14.51 8.20
CA THR A 26 -9.59 -14.87 7.11
C THR A 26 -8.38 -13.94 7.05
N HIS A 27 -8.59 -12.63 7.27
CA HIS A 27 -7.57 -11.60 7.08
C HIS A 27 -7.01 -11.00 8.37
N GLY A 28 -7.43 -11.52 9.54
CA GLY A 28 -6.99 -11.00 10.84
C GLY A 28 -7.53 -9.60 11.15
N LEU A 29 -8.70 -9.25 10.61
CA LEU A 29 -9.36 -7.96 10.77
C LEU A 29 -10.51 -8.08 11.78
N THR A 30 -10.77 -7.00 12.52
CA THR A 30 -11.92 -6.91 13.42
C THR A 30 -13.03 -6.08 12.78
N GLN A 31 -14.25 -6.16 13.32
CA GLN A 31 -15.36 -5.35 12.84
C GLN A 31 -15.02 -3.85 12.85
N LYS A 32 -14.29 -3.38 13.86
CA LYS A 32 -13.86 -1.98 13.94
C LYS A 32 -12.86 -1.61 12.85
N ASP A 33 -12.00 -2.54 12.43
CA ASP A 33 -11.10 -2.30 11.30
C ASP A 33 -11.91 -2.02 10.01
N PHE A 34 -12.97 -2.80 9.76
CA PHE A 34 -13.83 -2.60 8.59
C PHE A 34 -14.61 -1.28 8.64
N GLU A 35 -15.17 -0.93 9.80
CA GLU A 35 -15.85 0.35 10.01
C GLU A 35 -14.90 1.53 9.79
N TRP A 36 -13.67 1.41 10.30
CA TRP A 36 -12.60 2.41 10.19
C TRP A 36 -12.13 2.62 8.75
N PHE A 37 -12.14 1.60 7.89
CA PHE A 37 -11.74 1.77 6.48
C PHE A 37 -12.55 2.82 5.73
N ARG A 38 -13.77 3.15 6.17
CA ARG A 38 -14.60 4.19 5.55
C ARG A 38 -13.94 5.57 5.63
N ASP A 39 -13.08 5.81 6.61
CA ASP A 39 -12.40 7.10 6.77
C ASP A 39 -11.41 7.38 5.63
N LEU A 40 -11.05 6.38 4.82
CA LEU A 40 -10.27 6.57 3.59
C LEU A 40 -10.94 7.52 2.58
N GLU A 41 -12.28 7.57 2.58
CA GLU A 41 -13.06 8.41 1.67
C GLU A 41 -13.05 9.89 2.08
N LEU A 42 -12.48 10.23 3.25
CA LEU A 42 -12.34 11.61 3.69
C LEU A 42 -11.22 12.30 2.90
N ALA A 43 -11.52 13.47 2.35
CA ALA A 43 -10.68 14.16 1.37
C ALA A 43 -9.33 14.70 1.88
N THR A 44 -9.11 14.80 3.20
CA THR A 44 -7.87 15.38 3.75
C THR A 44 -7.37 14.63 4.97
N ARG A 45 -6.06 14.69 5.19
CA ARG A 45 -5.41 14.16 6.39
C ARG A 45 -6.02 14.73 7.67
N THR A 46 -6.36 16.01 7.68
CA THR A 46 -6.96 16.68 8.85
C THR A 46 -8.31 16.07 9.20
N LEU A 47 -9.15 15.74 8.21
CA LEU A 47 -10.44 15.10 8.46
C LEU A 47 -10.26 13.67 8.99
N ARG A 48 -9.30 12.92 8.42
CA ARG A 48 -8.95 11.57 8.85
C ARG A 48 -8.36 11.51 10.26
N SER A 49 -7.52 12.47 10.63
CA SER A 49 -6.88 12.53 11.96
C SER A 49 -7.82 12.99 13.08
N GLN A 50 -8.97 13.58 12.74
CA GLN A 50 -10.02 13.96 13.69
C GLN A 50 -11.00 12.83 14.02
N GLN A 51 -10.93 11.71 13.30
CA GLN A 51 -11.75 10.53 13.58
C GLN A 51 -11.34 9.88 14.91
N ASN A 52 -12.23 9.07 15.48
CA ASN A 52 -11.95 8.30 16.68
C ASN A 52 -12.23 6.81 16.43
N PRO A 53 -11.20 5.99 16.23
CA PRO A 53 -9.76 6.31 16.29
C PRO A 53 -9.26 7.12 15.08
N PRO A 54 -8.15 7.89 15.21
CA PRO A 54 -7.63 8.69 14.11
C PRO A 54 -7.06 7.79 13.00
N MET A 55 -7.19 8.22 11.75
CA MET A 55 -6.54 7.56 10.61
C MET A 55 -5.38 8.41 10.08
N LEU A 56 -4.17 7.85 10.09
CA LEU A 56 -3.04 8.31 9.29
C LEU A 56 -2.90 7.41 8.06
N VAL A 57 -2.78 8.06 6.90
CA VAL A 57 -2.50 7.40 5.63
C VAL A 57 -1.16 7.88 5.12
N GLU A 58 -0.29 6.95 4.75
CA GLU A 58 1.04 7.26 4.24
C GLU A 58 1.32 6.50 2.94
N ARG A 59 1.97 7.15 1.98
CA ARG A 59 2.57 6.47 0.83
C ARG A 59 3.86 5.78 1.25
N VAL A 60 4.21 4.71 0.55
CA VAL A 60 5.47 3.98 0.75
C VAL A 60 6.52 4.52 -0.22
N LEU A 61 7.68 4.89 0.31
CA LEU A 61 8.81 5.41 -0.46
C LEU A 61 9.96 4.40 -0.42
N LEU A 62 10.44 4.02 -1.60
CA LEU A 62 11.56 3.11 -1.82
C LEU A 62 12.83 3.94 -2.04
N ARG A 63 13.85 3.72 -1.22
CA ARG A 63 15.09 4.49 -1.22
C ARG A 63 16.27 3.62 -1.59
N MET A 64 17.17 4.18 -2.38
CA MET A 64 18.48 3.62 -2.68
C MET A 64 19.53 4.72 -2.45
N ALA A 65 20.79 4.32 -2.28
CA ALA A 65 21.87 5.28 -2.13
C ALA A 65 21.94 6.22 -3.35
N ASP A 66 22.12 7.51 -3.09
CA ASP A 66 22.33 8.56 -4.10
C ASP A 66 21.22 8.72 -5.16
N GLN A 67 19.99 8.27 -4.85
CA GLN A 67 18.82 8.42 -5.73
C GLN A 67 17.64 9.05 -5.00
N GLU A 68 16.82 9.80 -5.75
CA GLU A 68 15.53 10.26 -5.24
C GLU A 68 14.61 9.06 -4.97
N PRO A 69 13.80 9.08 -3.90
CA PRO A 69 12.94 7.96 -3.56
C PRO A 69 11.86 7.73 -4.61
N PHE A 70 11.64 6.47 -5.00
CA PHE A 70 10.46 6.11 -5.78
C PHE A 70 9.25 5.93 -4.88
N THR A 71 8.09 6.39 -5.31
CA THR A 71 6.84 6.05 -4.62
C THR A 71 6.35 4.70 -5.10
N LEU A 72 6.01 3.80 -4.17
CA LEU A 72 5.38 2.53 -4.50
C LEU A 72 3.93 2.78 -4.94
N ALA A 73 3.76 3.04 -6.24
CA ALA A 73 2.47 3.44 -6.80
C ALA A 73 1.38 2.38 -6.58
N GLY A 74 0.18 2.85 -6.23
CA GLY A 74 -0.97 2.00 -5.92
C GLY A 74 -0.95 1.39 -4.51
N SER A 75 0.11 1.62 -3.73
CA SER A 75 0.25 1.08 -2.39
C SER A 75 0.34 2.18 -1.33
N PHE A 76 -0.30 1.96 -0.20
CA PHE A 76 -0.29 2.89 0.93
C PHE A 76 -0.49 2.16 2.25
N VAL A 77 -0.24 2.87 3.33
CA VAL A 77 -0.26 2.36 4.69
C VAL A 77 -1.30 3.10 5.52
N LEU A 78 -2.08 2.35 6.29
CA LEU A 78 -3.02 2.88 7.28
C LEU A 78 -2.55 2.56 8.69
N SER A 79 -2.62 3.54 9.59
CA SER A 79 -2.33 3.33 11.01
C SER A 79 -2.90 4.45 11.88
N PRO A 80 -3.02 4.25 13.21
CA PRO A 80 -3.06 2.95 13.89
C PRO A 80 -4.42 2.25 13.70
N THR A 81 -4.43 0.93 13.61
CA THR A 81 -5.71 0.18 13.59
C THR A 81 -6.46 0.34 14.92
N PRO A 82 -7.80 0.42 14.95
CA PRO A 82 -8.62 0.74 16.13
C PRO A 82 -8.36 0.00 17.45
N GLU A 83 -8.02 -1.29 17.40
CA GLU A 83 -7.96 -2.13 18.62
C GLU A 83 -6.54 -2.57 18.98
N THR A 84 -5.74 -2.87 17.95
CA THR A 84 -4.41 -3.44 18.13
C THR A 84 -3.29 -2.42 17.96
N ASN A 85 -3.60 -1.17 17.59
CA ASN A 85 -2.63 -0.16 17.18
C ASN A 85 -1.62 -0.66 16.12
N GLY A 86 -2.07 -1.62 15.30
CA GLY A 86 -1.33 -2.20 14.21
C GLY A 86 -1.34 -1.32 12.97
N VAL A 87 -0.87 -1.89 11.87
CA VAL A 87 -0.66 -1.20 10.60
C VAL A 87 -1.26 -2.04 9.48
N ILE A 88 -1.88 -1.39 8.49
CA ILE A 88 -2.38 -2.04 7.28
C ILE A 88 -1.51 -1.59 6.11
N LEU A 89 -1.01 -2.52 5.30
CA LEU A 89 -0.55 -2.25 3.95
C LEU A 89 -1.68 -2.59 2.99
N TYR A 90 -2.00 -1.66 2.09
CA TYR A 90 -2.74 -1.98 0.87
C TYR A 90 -1.77 -2.07 -0.30
N SER A 91 -1.91 -3.10 -1.12
CA SER A 91 -1.29 -3.18 -2.44
C SER A 91 -2.28 -3.69 -3.50
N PRO A 92 -2.16 -3.29 -4.77
CA PRO A 92 -3.14 -3.62 -5.82
C PRO A 92 -3.29 -5.12 -6.11
N TYR A 93 -2.26 -5.91 -5.85
CA TYR A 93 -2.24 -7.36 -6.09
C TYR A 93 -2.22 -8.19 -4.80
N GLY A 94 -1.82 -7.61 -3.67
CA GLY A 94 -1.83 -8.26 -2.36
C GLY A 94 -3.04 -7.92 -1.48
N GLY A 95 -3.82 -6.91 -1.86
CA GLY A 95 -4.97 -6.44 -1.09
C GLY A 95 -4.58 -5.84 0.26
N ILE A 96 -5.51 -5.92 1.21
CA ILE A 96 -5.39 -5.46 2.59
C ILE A 96 -4.62 -6.50 3.40
N GLN A 97 -3.49 -6.09 3.97
CA GLN A 97 -2.63 -6.94 4.78
C GLN A 97 -2.34 -6.26 6.13
N LYS A 98 -2.68 -6.93 7.24
CA LYS A 98 -2.47 -6.40 8.60
C LYS A 98 -1.15 -6.86 9.19
N TYR A 99 -0.45 -5.92 9.81
CA TYR A 99 0.79 -6.11 10.54
C TYR A 99 0.63 -5.62 11.97
N TYR A 100 1.29 -6.29 12.90
CA TYR A 100 1.22 -5.93 14.32
C TYR A 100 1.97 -4.64 14.66
N SER A 101 2.89 -4.18 13.80
CA SER A 101 3.64 -2.93 13.99
C SER A 101 4.20 -2.39 12.68
N ARG A 102 4.60 -1.12 12.69
CA ARG A 102 5.34 -0.50 11.59
C ARG A 102 6.65 -1.23 11.31
N THR A 103 7.41 -1.59 12.35
CA THR A 103 8.67 -2.33 12.20
C THR A 103 8.48 -3.66 11.48
N ALA A 104 7.42 -4.41 11.80
CA ALA A 104 7.11 -5.68 11.15
C ALA A 104 6.80 -5.50 9.66
N LEU A 105 6.00 -4.47 9.33
CA LEU A 105 5.71 -4.10 7.94
C LEU A 105 6.99 -3.72 7.19
N THR A 106 7.81 -2.85 7.78
CA THR A 106 9.05 -2.37 7.13
C THR A 106 10.02 -3.52 6.87
N GLU A 107 10.19 -4.43 7.82
CA GLU A 107 11.08 -5.58 7.65
C GLU A 107 10.58 -6.53 6.56
N GLN A 108 9.27 -6.83 6.54
CA GLN A 108 8.68 -7.66 5.50
C GLN A 108 8.82 -7.03 4.11
N LEU A 109 8.59 -5.71 4.00
CA LEU A 109 8.72 -5.00 2.73
C LEU A 109 10.16 -5.01 2.25
N ARG A 110 11.13 -4.69 3.12
CA ARG A 110 12.56 -4.73 2.76
C ARG A 110 12.98 -6.12 2.29
N GLN A 111 12.58 -7.18 3.01
CA GLN A 111 12.86 -8.54 2.59
C GLN A 111 12.28 -8.84 1.21
N ARG A 112 10.99 -8.56 0.99
CA ARG A 112 10.34 -8.79 -0.32
C ARG A 112 11.01 -7.99 -1.43
N LEU A 113 11.35 -6.73 -1.19
CA LEU A 113 11.97 -5.85 -2.18
C LEU A 113 13.37 -6.30 -2.59
N ASN A 114 14.16 -6.83 -1.64
CA ASN A 114 15.49 -7.37 -1.94
C ASN A 114 15.43 -8.72 -2.68
N ASP A 115 14.32 -9.46 -2.56
CA ASP A 115 14.07 -10.70 -3.30
C ASP A 115 13.31 -10.47 -4.63
N ALA A 116 12.80 -9.25 -4.86
CA ALA A 116 11.90 -8.93 -5.98
C ALA A 116 12.66 -8.79 -7.30
N GLY A 117 12.17 -9.48 -8.33
CA GLY A 117 12.54 -9.21 -9.72
C GLY A 117 11.69 -8.10 -10.35
N GLU A 118 11.97 -7.76 -11.61
CA GLU A 118 11.21 -6.75 -12.38
C GLU A 118 9.70 -7.07 -12.49
N ASP A 119 9.33 -8.35 -12.39
CA ASP A 119 7.95 -8.84 -12.54
C ASP A 119 7.24 -9.09 -11.20
N ASP A 120 7.80 -8.67 -10.06
CA ASP A 120 7.12 -8.81 -8.78
C ASP A 120 5.82 -7.98 -8.75
N ASP A 121 4.72 -8.61 -8.34
CA ASP A 121 3.39 -8.01 -8.23
C ASP A 121 3.35 -6.73 -7.38
N LEU A 122 4.25 -6.58 -6.39
CA LEU A 122 4.36 -5.36 -5.58
C LEU A 122 4.74 -4.16 -6.44
N LEU A 123 5.59 -4.38 -7.44
CA LEU A 123 6.15 -3.34 -8.29
C LEU A 123 5.34 -3.14 -9.57
N ALA A 124 4.32 -3.95 -9.85
CA ALA A 124 3.62 -4.00 -11.13
C ALA A 124 3.03 -2.67 -11.62
N LEU A 125 2.72 -1.72 -10.71
CA LEU A 125 2.24 -0.38 -11.07
C LEU A 125 3.33 0.71 -11.14
N MET A 126 4.60 0.33 -10.95
CA MET A 126 5.75 1.19 -11.17
C MET A 126 6.12 1.25 -12.66
N SER A 127 6.84 2.30 -13.06
CA SER A 127 7.35 2.36 -14.43
C SER A 127 8.41 1.27 -14.67
N LEU A 128 8.56 0.83 -15.93
CA LEU A 128 9.55 -0.18 -16.30
C LEU A 128 10.97 0.25 -15.94
N ALA A 129 11.28 1.55 -16.04
CA ALA A 129 12.57 2.10 -15.66
C ALA A 129 12.82 1.99 -14.15
N GLU A 130 11.82 2.32 -13.32
CA GLU A 130 11.91 2.16 -11.87
C GLU A 130 12.06 0.69 -11.47
N ARG A 131 11.27 -0.22 -12.07
CA ARG A 131 11.35 -1.66 -11.80
C ARG A 131 12.73 -2.23 -12.10
N LYS A 132 13.34 -1.85 -13.23
CA LYS A 132 14.72 -2.22 -13.59
C LYS A 132 15.74 -1.69 -12.59
N THR A 133 15.54 -0.45 -12.14
CA THR A 133 16.44 0.18 -11.19
C THR A 133 16.38 -0.53 -9.82
N LEU A 134 15.16 -0.85 -9.36
CA LEU A 134 14.93 -1.56 -8.11
C LEU A 134 15.47 -3.00 -8.17
N ALA A 135 15.18 -3.74 -9.24
CA ALA A 135 15.65 -5.12 -9.41
C ALA A 135 17.19 -5.23 -9.51
N ALA A 136 17.89 -4.15 -9.86
CA ALA A 136 19.34 -4.09 -9.90
C ALA A 136 19.97 -3.62 -8.57
N SER A 137 19.16 -3.34 -7.53
CA SER A 137 19.61 -2.80 -6.26
C SER A 137 19.56 -3.83 -5.14
N ASP A 138 20.66 -3.98 -4.41
CA ASP A 138 20.77 -4.96 -3.30
C ASP A 138 20.39 -4.37 -1.93
N ASN A 139 20.10 -3.06 -1.86
CA ASN A 139 19.90 -2.35 -0.59
C ASN A 139 18.75 -1.33 -0.69
N ILE A 140 17.54 -1.84 -0.91
CA ILE A 140 16.34 -1.00 -0.94
C ILE A 140 15.88 -0.74 0.50
N ASP A 141 15.86 0.53 0.89
CA ASP A 141 15.26 0.98 2.14
C ASP A 141 13.82 1.44 1.92
N VAL A 142 13.00 1.37 2.98
CA VAL A 142 11.59 1.73 2.97
C VAL A 142 11.35 2.84 3.99
N SER A 143 10.72 3.91 3.53
CA SER A 143 10.24 5.00 4.37
C SER A 143 8.80 5.35 4.02
N TYR A 144 8.20 6.24 4.80
CA TYR A 144 6.79 6.58 4.67
C TYR A 144 6.61 8.09 4.70
N GLN A 145 5.63 8.58 3.95
CA GLN A 145 5.27 9.99 3.92
C GLN A 145 3.76 10.14 3.96
N ALA A 146 3.26 11.07 4.78
CA ALA A 146 1.82 11.29 4.93
C ALA A 146 1.19 11.73 3.60
N ILE A 147 0.02 11.15 3.32
CA ILE A 147 -0.86 11.58 2.24
C ILE A 147 -1.73 12.70 2.80
N GLU A 148 -1.50 13.93 2.35
CA GLU A 148 -2.21 15.12 2.86
C GLU A 148 -3.61 15.27 2.26
N GLY A 149 -3.77 14.94 0.97
CA GLY A 149 -5.01 15.09 0.22
C GLY A 149 -5.86 13.82 0.17
N ASP A 150 -6.61 13.68 -0.92
CA ASP A 150 -7.41 12.49 -1.19
C ASP A 150 -6.50 11.31 -1.51
N VAL A 151 -6.75 10.18 -0.86
CA VAL A 151 -5.89 8.99 -0.99
C VAL A 151 -6.01 8.39 -2.38
N PHE A 152 -7.22 8.25 -2.91
CA PHE A 152 -7.44 7.58 -4.18
C PHE A 152 -7.02 8.45 -5.37
N GLU A 153 -7.20 9.77 -5.28
CA GLU A 153 -6.69 10.72 -6.26
C GLU A 153 -5.16 10.66 -6.34
N GLU A 154 -4.48 10.67 -5.20
CA GLU A 154 -3.02 10.59 -5.15
C GLU A 154 -2.49 9.27 -5.73
N GLN A 155 -3.12 8.14 -5.37
CA GLN A 155 -2.75 6.83 -5.93
C GLN A 155 -2.98 6.78 -7.44
N THR A 156 -4.11 7.31 -7.92
CA THR A 156 -4.44 7.37 -9.36
C THR A 156 -3.42 8.22 -10.11
N ALA A 157 -3.04 9.37 -9.56
CA ALA A 157 -2.04 10.26 -10.16
C ALA A 157 -0.67 9.58 -10.26
N GLY A 158 -0.23 8.86 -9.22
CA GLY A 158 1.03 8.10 -9.23
C GLY A 158 1.04 7.01 -10.30
N ILE A 159 -0.04 6.22 -10.38
CA ILE A 159 -0.18 5.17 -11.41
C ILE A 159 -0.18 5.79 -12.81
N ALA A 160 -0.92 6.88 -13.03
CA ALA A 160 -0.99 7.55 -14.33
C ALA A 160 0.36 8.15 -14.75
N GLN A 161 1.15 8.68 -13.81
CA GLN A 161 2.51 9.14 -14.06
C GLN A 161 3.40 7.98 -14.55
N ASN A 162 3.37 6.83 -13.88
CA ASN A 162 4.18 5.67 -14.26
C ASN A 162 3.77 5.08 -15.61
N GLN A 163 2.48 5.07 -15.92
CA GLN A 163 1.98 4.68 -17.25
C GLN A 163 2.48 5.65 -18.33
N ARG A 164 2.49 6.96 -18.09
CA ARG A 164 3.04 7.94 -19.04
C ARG A 164 4.53 7.74 -19.28
N LEU A 165 5.32 7.46 -18.23
CA LEU A 165 6.75 7.15 -18.37
C LEU A 165 6.97 5.91 -19.26
N ASN A 166 6.15 4.86 -19.09
CA ASN A 166 6.20 3.66 -19.92
C ASN A 166 5.85 3.97 -21.39
N GLN A 167 4.79 4.76 -21.63
CA GLN A 167 4.38 5.13 -22.98
C GLN A 167 5.47 5.93 -23.71
N GLN A 168 6.13 6.86 -23.00
CA GLN A 168 7.22 7.66 -23.54
C GLN A 168 8.41 6.76 -23.95
N ALA A 169 8.80 5.82 -23.09
CA ALA A 169 9.88 4.88 -23.35
C ALA A 169 9.59 3.98 -24.58
N CYS A 170 8.34 3.54 -24.76
CA CYS A 170 7.94 2.76 -25.93
C CYS A 170 7.88 3.59 -27.23
N SER A 171 7.67 4.90 -27.13
CA SER A 171 7.51 5.80 -28.28
C SER A 171 8.82 6.39 -28.79
N THR A 172 9.95 6.10 -28.14
CA THR A 172 11.29 6.63 -28.50
C THR A 172 12.12 5.68 -29.38
N ASN A 173 11.49 4.70 -30.03
CA ASN A 173 12.14 3.79 -30.99
C ASN A 173 11.97 4.26 -32.44
#